data_AF-A0A965LJ78-F1
#
_entry.id   AF-A0A965LJ78-F1
#
_cell.length_a   1.000
_cell.length_b   1.000
_cell.length_c   1.000
_cell.angle_alpha   90.00
_cell.angle_beta   90.00
_cell.angle_gamma   90.00
#
_symmetry.space_group_name_H-M   'P 1'
#
loop_
_entity.id
_entity.type
_entity.pdbx_description
1 polymer ?
#
loop_
_entity_poly.entity_id
_entity_poly.type
_entity_poly.pdbx_seq_one_letter_code
_entity_poly.pdbx_strand_id
1 'polypeptide(L)'
;MKIKDIIMTNVFEDQTKFMVACDQTVCEYNENQLSMYHTLIKEETKELQEAFDQKDKVEILDALIDIIVVTVGAINSMGANGQEAWNEVMRTNFAKIDSQTGKVRKRQDGKVLKPEGWLPPELSQFIAKK
;
A
#
# COMPACT_ATOMS: atom_id res chain seq x y z
N MET A 1 0.59 -9.70 -29.65
CA MET A 1 0.49 -8.37 -29.01
C MET A 1 1.87 -8.05 -28.43
N LYS A 2 2.52 -6.94 -28.82
CA LYS A 2 3.91 -6.65 -28.42
C LYS A 2 3.92 -6.00 -27.03
N ILE A 3 4.79 -6.48 -26.14
CA ILE A 3 4.98 -6.06 -24.74
C ILE A 3 5.57 -4.62 -24.62
N LYS A 4 5.47 -3.80 -25.68
CA LYS A 4 6.17 -2.50 -25.78
C LYS A 4 5.34 -1.27 -25.38
N ASP A 5 4.08 -1.45 -24.99
CA ASP A 5 3.21 -0.34 -24.62
C ASP A 5 2.76 -0.35 -23.15
N ILE A 6 3.43 -1.14 -22.28
CA ILE A 6 3.25 -1.01 -20.83
C ILE A 6 4.00 0.28 -20.42
N ILE A 7 3.30 1.40 -20.46
CA ILE A 7 3.69 2.59 -19.71
C ILE A 7 3.81 2.11 -18.26
N MET A 8 5.01 2.18 -17.70
CA MET A 8 5.25 1.81 -16.31
C MET A 8 4.51 2.83 -15.43
N THR A 9 3.30 2.48 -15.04
CA THR A 9 2.46 3.25 -14.13
C THR A 9 2.77 2.85 -12.69
N ASN A 10 2.43 3.72 -11.73
CA ASN A 10 2.56 3.37 -10.33
C ASN A 10 1.37 2.48 -9.91
N VAL A 11 1.55 1.70 -8.84
CA VAL A 11 0.53 0.76 -8.35
C VAL A 11 -0.83 1.42 -8.07
N PHE A 12 -0.84 2.72 -7.73
CA PHE A 12 -2.06 3.47 -7.48
C PHE A 12 -2.82 3.75 -8.78
N GLU A 13 -2.13 4.21 -9.82
CA GLU A 13 -2.71 4.47 -11.14
C GLU A 13 -3.22 3.18 -11.81
N ASP A 14 -2.48 2.08 -11.69
CA ASP A 14 -2.89 0.80 -12.25
C ASP A 14 -4.18 0.30 -11.62
N GLN A 15 -4.25 0.36 -10.29
CA GLN A 15 -5.44 -0.08 -9.60
C GLN A 15 -6.62 0.87 -9.84
N THR A 16 -6.40 2.19 -9.87
CA THR A 16 -7.46 3.15 -10.23
C THR A 16 -8.04 2.83 -11.62
N LYS A 17 -7.21 2.52 -12.62
CA LYS A 17 -7.69 2.13 -13.95
C LYS A 17 -8.51 0.84 -13.91
N PHE A 18 -8.05 -0.16 -13.17
CA PHE A 18 -8.77 -1.44 -13.04
C PHE A 18 -10.11 -1.27 -12.33
N MET A 19 -10.16 -0.50 -11.24
CA MET A 19 -11.40 -0.17 -10.52
C MET A 19 -12.42 0.53 -11.43
N VAL A 20 -11.98 1.50 -12.24
CA VAL A 20 -12.86 2.15 -13.24
C VAL A 20 -13.40 1.13 -14.24
N ALA A 21 -12.58 0.17 -14.69
CA ALA A 21 -13.03 -0.91 -15.56
C ALA A 21 -14.01 -1.89 -14.88
N CYS A 22 -14.02 -1.92 -13.54
CA CYS A 22 -14.97 -2.68 -12.73
C CYS A 22 -16.20 -1.86 -12.29
N ASP A 23 -16.45 -0.70 -12.91
CA ASP A 23 -17.56 0.22 -12.57
C ASP A 23 -17.54 0.69 -11.10
N GLN A 24 -16.35 0.74 -10.49
CA GLN A 24 -16.17 1.18 -9.12
C GLN A 24 -15.87 2.68 -9.03
N THR A 25 -16.23 3.27 -7.89
CA THR A 25 -15.85 4.65 -7.56
C THR A 25 -14.36 4.73 -7.22
N VAL A 26 -13.71 5.83 -7.59
CA VAL A 26 -12.29 6.10 -7.34
C VAL A 26 -12.11 7.54 -6.87
N CYS A 27 -11.12 7.78 -6.01
CA CYS A 27 -10.81 9.10 -5.46
C CYS A 27 -11.98 9.80 -4.72
N GLU A 28 -12.99 9.05 -4.28
CA GLU A 28 -14.10 9.53 -3.47
C GLU A 28 -14.46 8.54 -2.35
N TYR A 29 -15.09 9.04 -1.30
CA TYR A 29 -15.46 8.20 -0.16
C TYR A 29 -16.69 7.33 -0.52
N ASN A 30 -16.51 6.02 -0.50
CA ASN A 30 -17.56 5.03 -0.70
C ASN A 30 -17.50 3.96 0.41
N GLU A 31 -18.41 4.08 1.38
CA GLU A 31 -18.46 3.21 2.56
C GLU A 31 -18.67 1.72 2.22
N ASN A 32 -19.55 1.43 1.26
CA ASN A 32 -19.84 0.06 0.87
C ASN A 32 -18.64 -0.60 0.17
N GLN A 33 -18.00 0.13 -0.75
CA GLN A 33 -16.82 -0.36 -1.45
C GLN A 33 -15.62 -0.50 -0.50
N LEU A 34 -15.45 0.42 0.45
CA LEU A 34 -14.43 0.32 1.50
C LEU A 34 -14.66 -0.89 2.40
N SER A 35 -15.91 -1.16 2.79
CA SER A 35 -16.28 -2.34 3.59
C SER A 35 -16.01 -3.65 2.84
N MET A 36 -16.32 -3.68 1.54
CA MET A 36 -15.97 -4.80 0.66
C MET A 36 -14.46 -5.02 0.60
N TYR A 37 -13.64 -3.98 0.31
CA TYR A 37 -12.18 -4.12 0.29
C TYR A 37 -11.57 -4.51 1.63
N HIS A 38 -12.15 -4.06 2.75
CA HIS A 38 -11.73 -4.53 4.07
C HIS A 38 -11.99 -6.03 4.28
N THR A 39 -13.05 -6.58 3.67
CA THR A 39 -13.29 -8.02 3.65
C THR A 39 -12.25 -8.73 2.79
N LEU A 40 -11.99 -8.24 1.57
CA LEU A 40 -10.98 -8.80 0.67
C LEU A 40 -9.58 -8.82 1.32
N ILE A 41 -9.16 -7.75 2.00
CA ILE A 41 -7.87 -7.71 2.74
C ILE A 41 -7.75 -8.87 3.74
N LYS A 42 -8.84 -9.24 4.42
CA LYS A 42 -8.83 -10.37 5.36
C LYS A 42 -8.71 -11.71 4.64
N GLU A 43 -9.34 -11.84 3.48
CA GLU A 43 -9.24 -13.02 2.62
C GLU A 43 -7.80 -13.19 2.13
N GLU A 44 -7.20 -12.17 1.51
CA GLU A 44 -5.81 -12.24 1.00
C GLU A 44 -4.78 -12.48 2.11
N THR A 45 -5.01 -11.94 3.31
CA THR A 45 -4.11 -12.20 4.46
C THR A 45 -4.18 -13.66 4.92
N LYS A 46 -5.36 -14.29 4.81
CA LYS A 46 -5.53 -15.70 5.13
C LYS A 46 -4.85 -16.58 4.09
N GLU A 47 -4.99 -16.26 2.80
CA GLU A 47 -4.30 -16.95 1.72
C GLU A 47 -2.78 -16.85 1.86
N LEU A 48 -2.26 -15.67 2.21
CA LEU A 48 -0.85 -15.49 2.52
C LEU A 48 -0.38 -16.43 3.64
N GLN A 49 -1.16 -16.56 4.73
CA GLN A 49 -0.82 -17.46 5.83
C GLN A 49 -0.81 -18.93 5.38
N GLU A 50 -1.82 -19.35 4.61
CA GLU A 50 -1.90 -20.71 4.06
C GLU A 50 -0.71 -21.01 3.13
N ALA A 51 -0.30 -20.05 2.30
CA ALA A 51 0.86 -20.18 1.42
C ALA A 51 2.18 -20.30 2.20
N PHE A 52 2.33 -19.57 3.31
CA PHE A 52 3.47 -19.71 4.22
C PHE A 52 3.52 -21.09 4.88
N ASP A 53 2.38 -21.59 5.35
CA ASP A 53 2.28 -22.91 5.99
C ASP A 53 2.65 -24.02 5.01
N GLN A 54 2.29 -23.85 3.73
CA GLN A 54 2.62 -24.76 2.63
C GLN A 54 4.03 -24.56 2.07
N LYS A 55 4.71 -23.46 2.44
CA LYS A 55 6.01 -23.03 1.88
C LYS A 55 5.98 -22.87 0.35
N ASP A 56 4.82 -22.53 -0.19
CA ASP A 56 4.65 -22.31 -1.62
C ASP A 56 5.07 -20.88 -1.98
N LYS A 57 6.21 -20.75 -2.64
CA LYS A 57 6.78 -19.43 -2.98
C LYS A 57 5.97 -18.70 -4.05
N VAL A 58 5.26 -19.43 -4.91
CA VAL A 58 4.45 -18.82 -5.97
C VAL A 58 3.21 -18.20 -5.32
N GLU A 59 2.50 -18.98 -4.53
CA GLU A 59 1.29 -18.52 -3.81
C GLU A 59 1.63 -17.43 -2.77
N ILE A 60 2.80 -17.49 -2.13
CA ILE A 60 3.27 -16.39 -1.26
C ILE A 60 3.41 -15.09 -2.07
N LEU A 61 4.00 -15.15 -3.27
CA LEU A 61 4.17 -13.96 -4.09
C LEU A 61 2.82 -13.44 -4.59
N ASP A 62 1.93 -14.35 -5.00
CA ASP A 62 0.58 -14.04 -5.48
C ASP A 62 -0.22 -13.27 -4.41
N ALA A 63 -0.37 -13.86 -3.23
CA ALA A 63 -1.07 -13.24 -2.11
C ALA A 63 -0.44 -11.91 -1.66
N LEU A 64 0.90 -11.76 -1.74
CA LEU A 64 1.56 -10.48 -1.46
C LEU A 64 1.20 -9.39 -2.48
N ILE A 65 1.06 -9.74 -3.76
CA ILE A 65 0.64 -8.81 -4.80
C ILE A 65 -0.85 -8.49 -4.65
N ASP A 66 -1.69 -9.47 -4.37
CA ASP A 66 -3.12 -9.25 -4.18
C ASP A 66 -3.41 -8.37 -2.97
N ILE A 67 -2.67 -8.54 -1.86
CA ILE A 67 -2.72 -7.60 -0.73
C ILE A 67 -2.47 -6.15 -1.18
N ILE A 68 -1.52 -5.91 -2.09
CA ILE A 68 -1.28 -4.55 -2.62
C ILE A 68 -2.51 -4.09 -3.40
N VAL A 69 -3.04 -4.92 -4.30
CA VAL A 69 -4.21 -4.61 -5.13
C VAL A 69 -5.43 -4.24 -4.27
N VAL A 70 -5.79 -5.09 -3.29
CA VAL A 70 -6.97 -4.85 -2.43
C VAL A 70 -6.74 -3.69 -1.47
N THR A 71 -5.50 -3.46 -1.01
CA THR A 71 -5.16 -2.31 -0.16
C THR A 71 -5.26 -1.00 -0.92
N VAL A 72 -4.76 -0.95 -2.16
CA VAL A 72 -4.89 0.24 -3.01
C VAL A 72 -6.35 0.48 -3.41
N GLY A 73 -7.13 -0.60 -3.58
CA GLY A 73 -8.58 -0.53 -3.73
C GLY A 73 -9.26 0.16 -2.55
N ALA A 74 -8.94 -0.25 -1.32
CA ALA A 74 -9.44 0.38 -0.10
C ALA A 74 -9.06 1.86 -0.01
N ILE A 75 -7.81 2.22 -0.36
CA ILE A 75 -7.33 3.62 -0.36
C ILE A 75 -8.17 4.47 -1.33
N ASN A 76 -8.45 3.97 -2.54
CA ASN A 76 -9.31 4.65 -3.49
C ASN A 76 -10.74 4.83 -2.94
N SER A 77 -11.33 3.79 -2.34
CA SER A 77 -12.67 3.84 -1.74
C SER A 77 -12.76 4.72 -0.49
N MET A 78 -11.63 5.02 0.17
CA MET A 78 -11.57 6.04 1.22
C MET A 78 -11.61 7.47 0.66
N GLY A 79 -11.51 7.64 -0.65
CA GLY A 79 -11.32 8.94 -1.29
C GLY A 79 -9.96 9.57 -0.96
N ALA A 80 -8.95 8.75 -0.69
CA ALA A 80 -7.63 9.23 -0.32
C ALA A 80 -6.69 9.30 -1.54
N ASN A 81 -5.79 10.29 -1.56
CA ASN A 81 -4.70 10.31 -2.53
C ASN A 81 -3.58 9.35 -2.09
N GLY A 82 -3.63 8.13 -2.61
CA GLY A 82 -2.69 7.06 -2.26
C GLY A 82 -1.23 7.38 -2.57
N GLN A 83 -0.95 7.99 -3.74
CA GLN A 83 0.42 8.32 -4.16
C GLN A 83 1.05 9.38 -3.23
N GLU A 84 0.30 10.41 -2.85
CA GLU A 84 0.80 11.44 -1.94
C GLU A 84 0.93 10.94 -0.50
N ALA A 85 -0.02 10.11 -0.04
CA ALA A 85 0.10 9.43 1.25
C ALA A 85 1.34 8.52 1.31
N TRP A 86 1.63 7.79 0.24
CA TRP A 86 2.85 7.00 0.11
C TRP A 86 4.10 7.88 0.16
N ASN A 87 4.13 8.98 -0.61
CA ASN A 87 5.24 9.91 -0.64
C ASN A 87 5.54 10.46 0.76
N GLU A 88 4.52 10.84 1.53
CA GLU A 88 4.67 11.34 2.90
C GLU A 88 5.18 10.27 3.88
N VAL A 89 4.63 9.06 3.83
CA VAL A 89 5.12 7.94 4.64
C VAL A 89 6.59 7.63 4.31
N MET A 90 6.93 7.58 3.02
CA MET A 90 8.30 7.29 2.59
C MET A 90 9.27 8.42 2.93
N ARG A 91 8.86 9.68 2.84
CA ARG A 91 9.64 10.84 3.32
C ARG A 91 10.05 10.64 4.79
N THR A 92 9.09 10.32 5.66
CA THR A 92 9.38 10.10 7.08
C THR A 92 10.16 8.80 7.34
N ASN A 93 9.99 7.76 6.51
CA ASN A 93 10.81 6.56 6.60
C ASN A 93 12.28 6.81 6.19
N PHE A 94 12.52 7.55 5.12
CA PHE A 94 13.87 7.91 4.68
C PHE A 94 14.56 8.87 5.65
N ALA A 95 13.81 9.72 6.35
CA ALA A 95 14.36 10.53 7.45
C ALA A 95 14.92 9.69 8.62
N LYS A 96 14.66 8.37 8.66
CA LYS A 96 15.26 7.44 9.65
C LYS A 96 16.64 6.93 9.21
N ILE A 97 17.04 7.17 7.96
CA ILE A 97 18.33 6.79 7.43
C ILE A 97 19.36 7.78 7.96
N ASP A 98 20.36 7.26 8.65
CA ASP A 98 21.50 8.03 9.11
C ASP A 98 22.34 8.45 7.89
N SER A 99 22.58 9.75 7.76
CA SER A 99 23.25 10.33 6.58
C SER A 99 24.74 9.99 6.48
N GLN A 100 25.37 9.58 7.59
CA GLN A 100 26.79 9.22 7.60
C GLN A 100 26.99 7.76 7.22
N THR A 101 26.09 6.88 7.65
CA THR A 101 26.21 5.43 7.47
C THR A 101 25.34 4.87 6.34
N GLY A 102 24.33 5.62 5.89
CA GLY A 102 23.33 5.14 4.93
C GLY A 102 22.43 4.04 5.48
N LYS A 103 22.41 3.84 6.81
CA LYS A 103 21.66 2.77 7.48
C LYS A 103 20.66 3.33 8.48
N VAL A 104 19.63 2.53 8.80
CA VAL A 104 18.71 2.83 9.89
C VAL A 104 19.19 2.20 11.19
N ARG A 105 18.89 2.85 12.33
CA ARG A 105 19.08 2.24 13.65
C ARG A 105 17.96 1.23 13.91
N LYS A 106 18.29 0.06 14.46
CA LYS A 106 17.33 -1.01 14.76
C LYS A 106 17.48 -1.51 16.19
N ARG A 107 16.37 -1.97 16.78
CA ARG A 107 16.39 -2.80 17.99
C ARG A 107 16.87 -4.22 17.67
N GLN A 108 17.08 -5.03 18.70
CA GLN A 108 17.49 -6.43 18.57
C GLN A 108 16.48 -7.30 17.80
N ASP A 109 15.18 -6.97 17.89
CA ASP A 109 14.11 -7.65 17.13
C ASP A 109 13.99 -7.18 15.66
N GLY A 110 14.90 -6.32 15.19
CA GLY A 110 14.91 -5.79 13.84
C GLY A 110 14.01 -4.57 13.62
N LYS A 111 13.24 -4.13 14.61
CA LYS A 111 12.38 -2.94 14.49
C LYS A 111 13.22 -1.69 14.27
N VAL A 112 12.89 -0.93 13.22
CA VAL A 112 13.53 0.36 12.92
C VAL A 112 13.16 1.41 13.98
N LEU A 113 14.18 2.07 14.51
CA LEU A 113 14.06 3.14 15.50
C LEU A 113 13.92 4.50 14.83
N LYS A 114 13.20 5.41 15.51
CA LYS A 114 13.04 6.80 15.10
C LYS A 114 14.24 7.61 15.63
N PRO A 115 14.87 8.48 14.81
CA PRO A 115 15.92 9.37 15.30
C PRO A 115 15.36 10.50 16.17
N GLU A 116 16.25 11.21 16.85
CA GLU A 116 15.90 12.42 17.59
C GLU A 116 15.37 13.49 16.63
N GLY A 117 14.33 14.22 17.05
CA GLY A 117 13.68 15.24 16.21
C GLY A 117 12.82 14.69 15.05
N TRP A 118 12.65 13.37 14.95
CA TRP A 118 11.80 12.77 13.91
C TRP A 118 10.31 13.11 14.11
N LEU A 119 9.63 13.47 13.02
CA LEU A 119 8.20 13.76 12.99
C LEU A 119 7.43 12.64 12.27
N PRO A 120 6.22 12.29 12.74
CA PRO A 120 5.34 11.34 12.07
C PRO A 120 4.82 11.86 10.71
N PRO A 121 4.38 10.95 9.82
CA PRO A 121 3.74 11.35 8.57
C PRO A 121 2.40 12.02 8.84
N GLU A 122 2.16 13.17 8.23
CA GLU A 122 0.91 13.93 8.38
C GLU A 122 -0.09 13.52 7.29
N LEU A 123 -0.84 12.45 7.52
CA LEU A 123 -1.73 11.85 6.52
C LEU A 123 -3.11 12.51 6.39
N SER A 124 -3.52 13.29 7.38
CA SER A 124 -4.86 13.92 7.42
C SER A 124 -5.13 14.82 6.21
N GLN A 125 -4.09 15.37 5.59
CA GLN A 125 -4.19 16.22 4.41
C GLN A 125 -4.56 15.47 3.11
N PHE A 126 -4.42 14.14 3.09
CA PHE A 126 -4.69 13.32 1.90
C PHE A 126 -6.03 12.59 1.95
N ILE A 127 -6.82 12.83 3.00
CA ILE A 127 -8.16 12.25 3.16
C ILE A 127 -9.18 13.32 2.74
N ALA A 128 -10.14 12.95 1.89
CA ALA A 128 -11.26 13.82 1.55
C ALA A 128 -12.00 14.27 2.83
N LYS A 129 -12.19 15.59 2.99
CA LYS A 129 -12.99 16.13 4.10
C LYS A 129 -14.47 15.88 3.80
N LYS A 130 -15.21 15.39 4.81
CA LYS A 130 -16.67 15.27 4.77
C LYS A 130 -17.35 16.61 4.51
#